data_AF-A0A6J7CHL4-F1
#
_entry.id   AF-A0A6J7CHL4-F1
#
_cell.length_a   1.000
_cell.length_b   1.000
_cell.length_c   1.000
_cell.angle_alpha   90.00
_cell.angle_beta   90.00
_cell.angle_gamma   90.00
#
_symmetry.space_group_name_H-M   'P 1'
#
loop_
_entity.id
_entity.type
_entity.pdbx_description
1 polymer ?
#
loop_
_entity_poly.entity_id
_entity_poly.type
_entity_poly.pdbx_seq_one_letter_code
_entity_poly.pdbx_strand_id
1 'polypeptide(L)'
;MKWILTPSQQAYAYDDGYMYPGPAIAGIVPAMAPASSRKVIRIYGRPEYPALLAKFPALPQLPGKKLGAMFEKWDKEIGGDKLK
;
A
#
# COMPACT_ATOMS: atom_id res chain seq x y z
N MET A 1 -10.70 1.89 17.65
CA MET A 1 -10.83 1.95 16.18
C MET A 1 -11.35 3.30 15.65
N LYS A 2 -12.37 3.95 16.23
CA LYS A 2 -12.94 5.18 15.65
C LYS A 2 -11.95 6.36 15.53
N TRP A 3 -11.06 6.53 16.51
CA TRP A 3 -10.09 7.64 16.52
C TRP A 3 -9.03 7.54 15.41
N ILE A 4 -8.47 6.35 15.16
CA ILE A 4 -7.45 6.16 14.13
C ILE A 4 -8.00 6.37 12.72
N LEU A 5 -9.31 6.21 12.52
CA LEU A 5 -10.01 6.44 11.25
C LEU A 5 -10.43 7.91 11.06
N THR A 6 -10.01 8.83 11.93
CA THR A 6 -10.27 10.26 11.70
C THR A 6 -9.37 10.81 10.60
N PRO A 7 -9.83 11.82 9.82
CA PRO A 7 -9.03 12.40 8.73
C PRO A 7 -7.64 12.88 9.14
N SER A 8 -7.52 13.47 10.34
CA SER A 8 -6.24 13.94 10.86
C SER A 8 -5.28 12.79 11.13
N GLN A 9 -5.74 11.72 11.77
CA GLN A 9 -4.90 10.53 12.02
C GLN A 9 -4.56 9.79 10.73
N GLN A 10 -5.50 9.72 9.79
CA GLN A 10 -5.27 9.11 8.49
C GLN A 10 -4.25 9.88 7.65
N ALA A 11 -4.16 11.20 7.79
CA ALA A 11 -3.11 11.98 7.13
C ALA A 11 -1.69 11.64 7.63
N TYR A 12 -1.54 11.14 8.86
CA TYR A 12 -0.25 10.61 9.33
C TYR A 12 0.11 9.28 8.70
N ALA A 13 -0.86 8.53 8.15
CA ALA A 13 -0.62 7.27 7.46
C ALA A 13 0.11 7.42 6.12
N TYR A 14 0.45 8.63 5.68
CA TYR A 14 1.44 8.81 4.62
C TYR A 14 2.84 8.38 5.07
N ASP A 15 3.15 8.49 6.36
CA ASP A 15 4.35 7.99 7.06
C ASP A 15 5.62 8.11 6.22
N ASP A 16 6.04 9.35 5.96
CA ASP A 16 7.21 9.66 5.14
C ASP A 16 7.23 8.94 3.78
N GLY A 17 6.06 8.79 3.18
CA GLY A 17 5.88 8.18 1.86
C GLY A 17 5.96 6.65 1.84
N TYR A 18 6.32 5.98 2.94
CA TYR A 18 6.42 4.51 3.01
C TYR A 18 5.09 3.82 2.75
N MET A 19 4.00 4.45 3.16
CA MET A 19 2.67 3.85 3.07
C MET A 19 1.86 4.37 1.87
N TYR A 20 2.42 5.20 0.97
CA TYR A 20 1.68 5.78 -0.16
C TYR A 20 0.90 4.71 -0.97
N PRO A 21 -0.42 4.89 -1.21
CA PRO A 21 -1.20 6.10 -1.04
C PRO A 21 -1.60 6.45 0.40
N GLY A 22 -1.43 5.55 1.37
CA GLY A 22 -1.40 5.81 2.82
C GLY A 22 -2.72 5.54 3.56
N PRO A 23 -3.67 6.48 3.49
CA PRO A 23 -4.95 6.43 4.21
C PRO A 23 -5.83 5.24 3.82
N ALA A 24 -6.45 4.63 4.84
CA ALA A 24 -7.47 3.59 4.72
C ALA A 24 -8.88 4.15 4.43
N ILE A 25 -9.06 5.48 4.48
CA ILE A 25 -10.31 6.16 4.13
C ILE A 25 -10.12 7.05 2.90
N ALA A 26 -11.16 7.17 2.09
CA ALA A 26 -11.16 8.03 0.90
C ALA A 26 -11.10 9.52 1.26
N GLY A 27 -10.63 10.33 0.31
CA GLY A 27 -10.66 11.80 0.40
C GLY A 27 -9.49 12.45 1.15
N ILE A 28 -8.55 11.65 1.66
CA ILE A 28 -7.31 12.16 2.25
C ILE A 28 -6.26 12.27 1.14
N VAL A 29 -5.76 13.48 0.94
CA VAL A 29 -4.80 13.81 -0.12
C VAL A 29 -3.41 14.08 0.46
N PRO A 30 -2.32 13.90 -0.33
CA PRO A 30 -0.95 14.10 0.17
C PRO A 30 -0.69 15.50 0.76
N ALA A 31 -1.45 16.52 0.34
CA ALA A 31 -1.35 17.87 0.90
C ALA A 31 -1.72 17.94 2.39
N MET A 32 -2.51 16.99 2.90
CA MET A 32 -2.90 16.90 4.30
C MET A 32 -1.84 16.22 5.17
N ALA A 33 -0.88 15.52 4.55
CA ALA A 33 0.20 14.82 5.26
C ALA A 33 1.10 15.79 6.04
N PRO A 34 1.83 15.35 7.07
CA PRO A 34 2.90 16.12 7.71
C PRO A 34 3.93 16.66 6.71
N ALA A 35 4.59 17.78 7.06
CA ALA A 35 5.54 18.44 6.16
C ALA A 35 6.72 17.54 5.77
N SER A 36 7.19 16.67 6.69
CA SER A 36 8.22 15.67 6.39
C SER A 36 7.77 14.74 5.27
N SER A 37 6.56 14.20 5.38
CA SER A 37 6.03 13.24 4.42
C SER A 37 5.74 13.89 3.07
N ARG A 38 5.22 15.12 3.04
CA ARG A 38 5.10 15.90 1.79
C ARG A 38 6.44 16.10 1.09
N LYS A 39 7.50 16.38 1.86
CA LYS A 39 8.85 16.54 1.31
C LYS A 39 9.38 15.22 0.73
N VAL A 40 9.21 14.10 1.44
CA VAL A 40 9.66 12.79 0.97
C VAL A 40 8.90 12.35 -0.28
N ILE A 41 7.57 12.47 -0.29
CA ILE A 41 6.74 12.16 -1.47
C ILE A 41 7.15 13.03 -2.66
N ARG A 42 7.51 14.30 -2.45
CA ARG A 42 7.98 15.16 -3.55
C ARG A 42 9.35 14.73 -4.11
N ILE A 43 10.27 14.25 -3.26
CA ILE A 43 11.64 13.89 -3.69
C ILE A 43 11.68 12.49 -4.29
N TYR A 44 10.99 11.54 -3.66
CA TYR A 44 11.12 10.11 -3.96
C TYR A 44 9.83 9.50 -4.52
N GLY A 45 8.73 10.25 -4.54
CA GLY A 45 7.48 9.79 -5.12
C GLY A 45 7.61 9.46 -6.60
N ARG A 46 6.72 8.59 -7.06
CA ARG A 46 6.66 8.13 -8.44
C ARG A 46 5.45 8.76 -9.14
N PRO A 47 5.64 9.61 -10.17
CA PRO A 47 4.53 10.32 -10.83
C PRO A 47 3.56 9.39 -11.56
N GLU A 48 3.95 8.15 -11.84
CA GLU A 48 3.11 7.12 -12.44
C GLU A 48 2.12 6.48 -11.47
N TYR A 49 2.37 6.55 -10.15
CA TYR A 49 1.51 5.90 -9.15
C TYR A 49 0.06 6.39 -9.17
N PRO A 50 -0.25 7.71 -9.26
CA PRO A 50 -1.63 8.17 -9.39
C PRO A 50 -2.40 7.53 -10.55
N ALA A 51 -1.74 7.37 -11.72
CA ALA A 51 -2.36 6.75 -12.89
C ALA A 51 -2.58 5.24 -12.69
N LEU A 52 -1.61 4.55 -12.07
CA LEU A 52 -1.73 3.13 -11.74
C LEU A 52 -2.84 2.88 -10.71
N LEU A 53 -2.93 3.70 -9.67
CA LEU A 53 -3.96 3.60 -8.63
C LEU A 53 -5.36 3.90 -9.17
N ALA A 54 -5.48 4.81 -10.14
CA ALA A 54 -6.75 5.07 -10.82
C ALA A 54 -7.16 3.91 -11.76
N LYS A 55 -6.17 3.24 -12.38
CA LYS A 55 -6.41 2.15 -13.34
C LYS A 55 -6.66 0.81 -12.67
N PHE A 56 -5.96 0.52 -11.57
CA PHE A 56 -5.99 -0.77 -10.90
C PHE A 56 -6.60 -0.62 -9.50
N PRO A 57 -7.85 -1.07 -9.29
CA PRO A 57 -8.49 -0.97 -7.99
C PRO A 57 -7.76 -1.86 -6.97
N ALA A 58 -7.70 -1.38 -5.72
CA ALA A 58 -7.25 -2.22 -4.62
C ALA A 58 -8.22 -3.40 -4.44
N LEU A 59 -7.69 -4.62 -4.53
CA LEU A 59 -8.47 -5.84 -4.34
C LEU A 59 -8.25 -6.38 -2.93
N PRO A 60 -9.29 -6.96 -2.29
CA PRO A 60 -9.09 -7.68 -1.04
C PRO A 60 -8.16 -8.88 -1.25
N GLN A 61 -7.55 -9.34 -0.17
CA GLN A 61 -6.76 -10.55 -0.17
C GLN A 61 -7.56 -11.76 -0.69
N LEU A 62 -6.86 -12.70 -1.33
CA LEU A 62 -7.47 -13.94 -1.80
C LEU A 62 -8.10 -14.72 -0.63
N PRO A 63 -9.24 -15.41 -0.84
CA PRO A 63 -9.80 -16.33 0.14
C PRO A 63 -8.76 -17.38 0.56
N GLY A 64 -8.81 -17.82 1.82
CA GLY A 64 -7.76 -18.64 2.43
C GLY A 64 -7.32 -19.86 1.60
N LYS A 65 -8.26 -20.60 1.00
CA LYS A 65 -7.95 -21.74 0.13
C LYS A 65 -7.15 -21.34 -1.12
N LYS A 66 -7.49 -20.21 -1.75
CA LYS A 66 -6.78 -19.70 -2.93
C LYS A 66 -5.42 -19.13 -2.54
N LEU A 67 -5.32 -18.48 -1.38
CA LEU A 67 -4.07 -17.96 -0.86
C LEU A 67 -3.08 -19.09 -0.53
N GLY A 68 -3.54 -20.17 0.10
CA GLY A 68 -2.73 -21.36 0.35
C GLY A 68 -2.22 -22.01 -0.95
N ALA A 69 -3.08 -22.16 -1.96
CA ALA A 69 -2.67 -22.65 -3.28
C ALA A 69 -1.64 -21.75 -3.97
N MET A 70 -1.73 -20.42 -3.78
CA MET A 70 -0.74 -19.47 -4.29
C MET A 70 0.63 -19.69 -3.64
N PHE A 71 0.68 -19.87 -2.32
CA PHE A 71 1.94 -20.14 -1.61
C PHE A 71 2.54 -21.49 -2.03
N GLU A 72 1.74 -22.55 -2.11
CA GLU A 72 2.21 -23.86 -2.57
C GLU A 72 2.79 -23.81 -3.99
N LYS A 73 2.14 -23.05 -4.90
CA LYS A 73 2.65 -22.85 -6.26
C LYS A 73 4.00 -22.14 -6.25
N TRP A 74 4.14 -21.09 -5.44
CA TRP A 74 5.41 -20.37 -5.29
C TRP A 74 6.54 -21.27 -4.78
N ASP A 75 6.26 -22.06 -3.75
CA ASP A 75 7.26 -22.99 -3.19
C ASP A 75 7.72 -24.02 -4.21
N LYS A 76 6.82 -24.53 -5.06
CA LYS A 76 7.16 -25.50 -6.10
C LYS A 76 7.92 -24.89 -7.28
N GLU A 77 7.48 -23.73 -7.76
CA GLU A 77 7.97 -23.15 -9.02
C GLU A 77 9.17 -22.21 -8.83
N ILE A 78 9.32 -21.61 -7.64
CA ILE A 78 10.36 -20.59 -7.38
C ILE A 78 11.21 -20.96 -6.16
N GLY A 79 10.58 -21.32 -5.04
CA GLY A 79 11.29 -21.60 -3.78
C GLY A 79 12.11 -22.88 -3.78
N GLY A 80 11.62 -23.92 -4.45
CA GLY A 80 12.17 -25.27 -4.44
C GLY A 80 13.49 -25.45 -5.19
N ASP A 81 13.86 -24.52 -6.08
CA ASP A 81 15.15 -24.56 -6.77
C ASP A 81 16.34 -24.24 -5.85
N LYS A 82 16.09 -23.74 -4.63
CA LYS A 82 17.13 -23.52 -3.60
C LYS A 82 17.47 -24.76 -2.76
N LEU A 83 16.83 -25.89 -3.01
CA LEU A 83 17.05 -27.16 -2.28
C LEU A 83 18.01 -28.14 -2.99
N LYS A 84 18.65 -27.73 -4.10
CA LYS A 84 19.66 -28.54 -4.81
C LYS A 84 21.06 -28.25 -4.31
#